data_AF-A0A7S3CQC2-F1
#
_entry.id   AF-A0A7S3CQC2-F1
#
_cell.length_a   1.000
_cell.length_b   1.000
_cell.length_c   1.000
_cell.angle_alpha   90.00
_cell.angle_beta   90.00
_cell.angle_gamma   90.00
#
_symmetry.space_group_name_H-M   'P 1'
#
loop_
_entity.id
_entity.type
_entity.pdbx_description
1 polymer ?
#
loop_
_entity_poly.entity_id
_entity_poly.type
_entity_poly.pdbx_seq_one_letter_code
_entity_poly.pdbx_strand_id
1 'polypeptide(L)'
;MLSHSRRLLQSAHRGLSTIQSRAFSTAKVMTELDYFNVCDLRVGKIVECVECPDSEKLFIEKVDIGEEELREIGSGVRPIVPVEEMLKADSLIVVFANLKPRKLAHIMSQ
;
A
#
# COMPACT_ATOMS: atom_id res chain seq x y z
N MET A 1 44.70 55.15 -8.46
CA MET A 1 44.89 53.70 -8.24
C MET A 1 44.09 53.17 -7.03
N LEU A 2 42.89 53.68 -6.72
CA LEU A 2 42.10 53.27 -5.53
C LEU A 2 40.57 53.19 -5.76
N SER A 3 40.10 53.28 -7.01
CA SER A 3 38.66 53.23 -7.34
C SER A 3 38.20 51.93 -8.00
N HIS A 4 39.13 51.02 -8.36
CA HIS A 4 38.80 49.72 -8.96
C HIS A 4 38.68 48.61 -7.91
N SER A 5 39.24 48.80 -6.70
CA SER A 5 39.26 47.78 -5.63
C SER A 5 38.01 47.77 -4.72
N ARG A 6 36.95 48.51 -5.07
CA ARG A 6 35.64 48.44 -4.37
C ARG A 6 34.54 47.76 -5.19
N ARG A 7 34.78 47.45 -6.46
CA ARG A 7 33.81 46.76 -7.32
C ARG A 7 33.88 45.23 -7.23
N LEU A 8 34.97 44.68 -6.69
CA LEU A 8 35.13 43.24 -6.46
C LEU A 8 34.52 42.76 -5.12
N LEU A 9 34.26 43.66 -4.17
CA LEU A 9 33.62 43.32 -2.89
C LEU A 9 32.08 43.39 -2.93
N GLN A 10 31.48 44.08 -3.91
CA GLN A 10 30.02 44.11 -4.07
C GLN A 10 29.48 43.01 -4.99
N SER A 11 30.31 42.35 -5.81
CA SER A 11 29.89 41.19 -6.59
C SER A 11 29.84 39.89 -5.78
N ALA A 12 30.51 39.84 -4.62
CA ALA A 12 30.52 38.66 -3.75
C ALA A 12 29.26 38.51 -2.86
N HIS A 13 28.43 39.55 -2.74
CA HIS A 13 27.23 39.51 -1.86
C HIS A 13 25.90 39.24 -2.58
N ARG A 14 25.88 39.07 -3.91
CA ARG A 14 24.64 38.84 -4.68
C ARG A 14 24.45 37.40 -5.19
N GLY A 15 25.20 36.44 -4.66
CA GLY A 15 25.20 35.05 -5.14
C GLY A 15 24.77 33.98 -4.13
N LEU A 16 24.26 34.37 -2.96
CA LEU A 16 24.01 33.43 -1.84
C LEU A 16 22.54 33.34 -1.39
N SER A 17 21.57 33.90 -2.12
CA SER A 17 20.16 33.93 -1.69
C SER A 17 19.24 32.92 -2.36
N THR A 18 19.73 31.95 -3.13
CA THR A 18 18.84 30.96 -3.79
C THR A 18 19.37 29.53 -3.71
N ILE A 19 19.83 29.12 -2.53
CA ILE A 19 19.69 27.72 -2.15
C ILE A 19 18.28 27.63 -1.61
N GLN A 20 17.32 27.25 -2.47
CA GLN A 20 15.99 26.87 -2.02
C GLN A 20 16.19 25.80 -0.93
N SER A 21 15.92 26.19 0.31
CA SER A 21 15.74 25.26 1.42
C SER A 21 14.56 24.40 1.02
N ARG A 22 14.86 23.27 0.38
CA ARG A 22 13.91 22.21 0.17
C ARG A 22 13.52 21.77 1.57
N ALA A 23 12.39 22.31 2.06
CA ALA A 23 11.82 21.93 3.32
C ALA A 23 11.66 20.41 3.27
N PHE A 24 12.54 19.71 3.96
CA PHE A 24 12.28 18.32 4.29
C PHE A 24 11.04 18.38 5.17
N SER A 25 9.90 18.07 4.57
CA SER A 25 8.68 17.78 5.31
C SER A 25 9.07 16.75 6.35
N THR A 26 9.07 17.15 7.62
CA THR A 26 9.08 16.23 8.75
C THR A 26 7.82 15.41 8.64
N ALA A 27 7.90 14.29 7.92
CA ALA A 27 6.84 13.31 7.89
C ALA A 27 6.54 12.96 9.35
N LYS A 28 5.32 13.26 9.79
CA LYS A 28 4.85 12.92 11.12
C LYS A 28 4.99 11.41 11.25
N VAL A 29 5.91 10.95 12.08
CA VAL A 29 6.01 9.53 12.43
C VAL A 29 4.75 9.21 13.24
N MET A 30 3.85 8.44 12.63
CA MET A 30 2.67 7.93 13.29
C MET A 30 3.08 6.93 14.37
N THR A 31 2.36 6.93 15.49
CA THR A 31 2.53 5.91 16.53
C THR A 31 2.03 4.55 16.03
N GLU A 32 2.40 3.46 16.70
CA GLU A 32 1.88 2.12 16.38
C GLU A 32 0.35 2.08 16.41
N LEU A 33 -0.25 2.75 17.40
CA LEU A 33 -1.70 2.81 17.55
C LEU A 33 -2.35 3.64 16.43
N ASP A 34 -1.70 4.72 15.98
CA ASP A 34 -2.19 5.52 14.85
C ASP A 34 -2.24 4.69 13.55
N TYR A 35 -1.26 3.81 13.31
CA TYR A 35 -1.28 2.91 12.15
C TYR A 35 -2.41 1.88 12.24
N PHE A 36 -2.64 1.30 13.42
CA PHE A 36 -3.73 0.34 13.60
C PHE A 36 -5.10 0.99 13.39
N ASN A 37 -5.28 2.22 13.88
CA ASN A 37 -6.55 2.95 13.79
C ASN A 37 -6.97 3.32 12.36
N VAL A 38 -6.04 3.31 11.39
CA VAL A 38 -6.36 3.56 9.97
C VAL A 38 -6.60 2.29 9.17
N CYS A 39 -6.44 1.11 9.76
CA CYS A 39 -6.73 -0.16 9.11
C CYS A 39 -8.24 -0.43 9.14
N ASP A 40 -8.85 -0.67 7.97
CA ASP A 40 -10.21 -1.20 7.90
C ASP A 40 -10.12 -2.73 7.80
N LEU A 41 -10.18 -3.39 8.96
CA LEU A 41 -10.15 -4.85 9.04
C LEU A 41 -11.57 -5.39 9.16
N ARG A 42 -11.96 -6.30 8.27
CA ARG A 42 -13.28 -6.93 8.27
C ARG A 42 -13.18 -8.43 8.23
N VAL A 43 -14.17 -9.08 8.84
CA VAL A 43 -14.33 -10.53 8.73
C VAL A 43 -15.20 -10.80 7.50
N GLY A 44 -14.72 -11.66 6.62
CA GLY A 44 -15.42 -12.08 5.41
C GLY A 44 -15.60 -13.58 5.34
N LYS A 45 -16.60 -14.01 4.56
CA LYS A 45 -16.85 -15.41 4.24
C LYS A 45 -16.40 -15.70 2.82
N ILE A 46 -15.61 -16.76 2.64
CA ILE A 46 -15.26 -17.24 1.30
C ILE A 46 -16.51 -17.91 0.69
N VAL A 47 -16.93 -17.42 -0.48
CA VAL A 47 -18.07 -17.99 -1.23
C VAL A 47 -17.62 -18.82 -2.44
N GLU A 48 -16.43 -18.53 -2.97
CA GLU A 48 -15.80 -19.28 -4.06
C GLU A 48 -14.29 -19.21 -3.88
N CYS A 49 -13.58 -20.30 -4.17
CA CYS A 49 -12.12 -20.36 -4.13
C CYS A 49 -11.63 -21.29 -5.23
N VAL A 50 -10.76 -20.79 -6.09
CA VAL A 50 -10.16 -21.56 -7.19
C VAL A 50 -8.64 -21.42 -7.18
N GLU A 51 -7.94 -22.46 -7.64
CA GLU A 51 -6.50 -22.39 -7.85
C GLU A 51 -6.16 -21.43 -8.98
N CYS A 52 -5.16 -20.57 -8.79
CA CYS A 52 -4.70 -19.69 -9.85
C CYS A 52 -3.92 -20.51 -10.91
N PRO A 53 -4.35 -20.55 -12.18
CA PRO A 53 -3.64 -21.30 -13.22
C PRO A 53 -2.22 -20.78 -13.46
N ASP A 54 -2.03 -19.47 -13.31
CA ASP A 54 -0.73 -18.80 -13.51
C ASP A 54 0.18 -18.86 -12.27
N SER A 55 -0.26 -19.49 -11.17
CA SER A 55 0.54 -19.55 -9.94
C SER A 55 0.21 -20.74 -9.05
N GLU A 56 1.23 -21.54 -8.77
CA GLU A 56 1.19 -22.62 -7.78
C GLU A 56 1.04 -22.13 -6.33
N LYS A 57 1.17 -20.83 -6.09
CA LYS A 57 1.12 -20.22 -4.75
C LYS A 57 -0.19 -19.51 -4.44
N LEU A 58 -0.99 -19.20 -5.45
CA LEU A 58 -2.16 -18.35 -5.28
C LEU A 58 -3.47 -19.13 -5.37
N PHE A 59 -4.40 -18.79 -4.49
CA PHE A 59 -5.83 -18.96 -4.74
C PHE A 59 -6.43 -17.63 -5.23
N ILE A 60 -7.53 -17.75 -5.96
CA ILE A 60 -8.43 -16.64 -6.32
C ILE A 60 -9.74 -16.91 -5.58
N GLU A 61 -10.10 -15.98 -4.69
CA GLU A 61 -11.24 -16.10 -3.79
C GLU A 61 -12.27 -15.03 -4.11
N LYS A 62 -13.55 -15.40 -4.04
CA LYS A 62 -14.64 -14.44 -3.88
C LYS A 62 -15.05 -14.42 -2.42
N VAL A 63 -15.09 -13.23 -1.84
CA VAL A 63 -15.29 -13.04 -0.41
C VAL A 63 -16.45 -12.07 -0.17
N ASP A 64 -17.43 -12.52 0.61
CA ASP A 64 -18.50 -11.68 1.12
C ASP A 64 -18.05 -11.01 2.43
N ILE A 65 -18.02 -9.68 2.43
CA ILE A 65 -17.68 -8.86 3.60
C ILE A 65 -18.83 -7.91 3.99
N GLY A 66 -20.05 -8.18 3.52
CA GLY A 66 -21.21 -7.33 3.71
C GLY A 66 -21.25 -6.09 2.81
N GLU A 67 -20.50 -6.09 1.71
CA GLU A 67 -20.59 -5.08 0.64
C GLU A 67 -21.61 -5.50 -0.43
N GLU A 68 -22.01 -4.59 -1.33
CA GLU A 68 -22.97 -4.89 -2.41
C GLU A 68 -22.43 -5.95 -3.38
N GLU A 69 -21.12 -5.90 -3.64
CA GLU A 69 -20.41 -6.81 -4.53
C GLU A 69 -19.37 -7.62 -3.76
N LEU A 70 -19.20 -8.88 -4.16
CA LEU A 70 -18.16 -9.76 -3.61
C LEU A 70 -16.78 -9.25 -4.01
N ARG A 71 -15.83 -9.30 -3.08
CA ARG A 71 -14.43 -8.97 -3.39
C ARG A 71 -13.73 -10.15 -4.02
N GLU A 72 -12.95 -9.87 -5.05
CA GLU A 72 -12.02 -10.83 -5.65
C GLU A 72 -10.62 -10.61 -5.05
N ILE A 73 -10.10 -11.63 -4.37
CA ILE A 73 -8.86 -11.56 -3.60
C ILE A 73 -7.91 -12.67 -4.07
N GLY A 74 -6.65 -12.29 -4.32
CA GLY A 74 -5.57 -13.24 -4.57
C GLY A 74 -4.77 -13.51 -3.30
N SER A 75 -4.82 -14.73 -2.77
CA SER A 75 -4.14 -15.08 -1.51
C SER A 75 -2.97 -16.05 -1.73
N GLY A 76 -1.85 -15.81 -1.05
CA GLY A 76 -0.62 -16.62 -1.14
C GLY A 76 -0.61 -17.90 -0.31
N VAL A 77 -1.77 -18.42 0.08
CA VAL A 77 -1.87 -19.46 1.12
C VAL A 77 -1.95 -20.88 0.57
N ARG A 78 -2.05 -21.07 -0.75
CA ARG A 78 -2.13 -22.39 -1.38
C ARG A 78 -1.07 -23.41 -0.94
N PRO A 79 0.21 -23.02 -0.68
CA PRO A 79 1.22 -23.98 -0.21
C PRO A 79 1.01 -24.48 1.23
N ILE A 80 0.15 -23.84 2.01
CA ILE A 80 -0.02 -24.07 3.45
C ILE A 80 -1.45 -24.41 3.86
N VAL A 81 -2.46 -24.00 3.08
CA VAL A 81 -3.88 -24.27 3.35
C VAL A 81 -4.49 -25.09 2.21
N PRO A 82 -5.05 -26.27 2.48
CA PRO A 82 -5.77 -27.06 1.48
C PRO A 82 -7.04 -26.37 0.99
N VAL A 83 -7.41 -26.57 -0.28
CA VAL A 83 -8.60 -25.95 -0.89
C VAL A 83 -9.89 -26.35 -0.18
N GLU A 84 -9.94 -27.57 0.37
CA GLU A 84 -11.09 -28.07 1.12
C GLU A 84 -11.34 -27.24 2.37
N GLU A 85 -10.30 -26.67 2.98
CA GLU A 85 -10.44 -25.78 4.14
C GLU A 85 -10.92 -24.39 3.74
N MET A 86 -10.49 -23.91 2.56
CA MET A 86 -10.95 -22.64 1.99
C MET A 86 -12.46 -22.68 1.70
N LEU A 87 -12.96 -23.82 1.23
CA LEU A 87 -14.36 -24.01 0.81
C LEU A 87 -15.28 -24.56 1.92
N LYS A 88 -14.82 -24.68 3.17
CA LYS A 88 -15.72 -25.06 4.28
C LYS A 88 -16.84 -24.03 4.41
N ALA A 89 -18.05 -24.51 4.69
CA ALA A 89 -19.25 -23.68 4.79
C ALA A 89 -19.11 -22.50 5.78
N ASP A 90 -18.22 -22.62 6.76
CA ASP A 90 -17.95 -21.64 7.80
C ASP A 90 -16.53 -21.04 7.73
N SER A 91 -15.87 -21.08 6.55
CA SER A 91 -14.54 -20.51 6.39
C SER A 91 -14.61 -18.98 6.42
N LEU A 92 -14.12 -18.41 7.52
CA LEU A 92 -14.04 -16.97 7.75
C LEU A 92 -12.59 -16.52 7.67
N ILE A 93 -12.38 -15.37 7.03
CA ILE A 93 -11.07 -14.72 6.89
C ILE A 93 -11.12 -13.28 7.36
N VAL A 94 -9.97 -12.70 7.67
CA VAL A 94 -9.82 -11.27 7.93
C VAL A 94 -9.21 -10.60 6.72
N VAL A 95 -9.87 -9.57 6.20
CA VAL A 95 -9.43 -8.79 5.04
C VAL A 95 -9.15 -7.35 5.43
N PHE A 96 -8.20 -6.71 4.74
CA PHE A 96 -8.10 -5.26 4.76
C PHE A 96 -9.02 -4.67 3.69
N ALA A 97 -10.11 -4.05 4.09
CA ALA A 97 -11.14 -3.53 3.19
C ALA A 97 -10.77 -2.16 2.57
N ASN A 98 -9.71 -1.50 3.03
CA ASN A 98 -9.31 -0.16 2.57
C ASN A 98 -7.97 -0.08 1.83
N LEU A 99 -7.42 -1.22 1.38
CA LEU A 99 -6.22 -1.19 0.54
C LEU A 99 -6.55 -0.74 -0.88
N LYS A 100 -5.55 -0.16 -1.55
CA LYS A 100 -5.66 0.13 -2.98
C LYS A 100 -5.55 -1.19 -3.75
N PRO A 101 -6.35 -1.41 -4.81
CA PRO A 101 -6.26 -2.62 -5.62
C PRO A 101 -4.86 -2.84 -6.17
N ARG A 102 -4.43 -4.11 -6.22
CA ARG A 102 -3.11 -4.50 -6.73
C ARG A 102 -3.23 -5.70 -7.65
N LYS A 103 -2.48 -5.66 -8.75
CA LYS A 103 -2.39 -6.80 -9.67
C LYS A 103 -1.69 -7.98 -9.00
N LEU A 104 -2.36 -9.13 -8.97
CA LEU A 104 -1.83 -10.42 -8.54
C LEU A 104 -2.17 -11.45 -9.62
N ALA A 105 -1.15 -12.08 -10.22
CA ALA A 105 -1.31 -12.88 -11.43
C ALA A 105 -2.11 -12.12 -12.52
N HIS A 106 -3.26 -12.66 -12.95
CA HIS A 106 -4.13 -12.05 -13.94
C HIS A 106 -5.27 -11.20 -13.34
N ILE A 107 -5.48 -11.22 -12.02
CA ILE A 107 -6.58 -10.47 -11.36
C ILE A 107 -6.09 -9.13 -10.78
N MET A 108 -7.03 -8.21 -10.60
CA MET A 108 -6.86 -6.99 -9.81
C MET A 108 -7.43 -7.23 -8.41
N SER A 109 -6.60 -7.74 -7.50
CA SER A 109 -7.00 -8.05 -6.12
C SER A 109 -7.41 -6.77 -5.39
N GLN A 110 -8.54 -6.83 -4.71
CA GLN A 110 -9.15 -5.72 -3.96
C GLN A 110 -9.06 -5.92 -2.44
#